data_AF-W1YBG5-F1
#
_entry.id   AF-W1YBG5-F1
#
_cell.length_a   1.000
_cell.length_b   1.000
_cell.length_c   1.000
_cell.angle_alpha   90.00
_cell.angle_beta   90.00
_cell.angle_gamma   90.00
#
_symmetry.space_group_name_H-M   'P 1'
#
loop_
_entity.id
_entity.type
_entity.pdbx_description
1 polymer ?
#
loop_
_entity_poly.entity_id
_entity_poly.type
_entity_poly.pdbx_seq_one_letter_code
_entity_poly.pdbx_strand_id
1 'polypeptide(L)'
;LLGIPSGGVPLARRLASALATAVGADRREVPVGTLDITMYRDDLGRHPIRVPQPTLIPGGTLEGRTVILLDDPRYSGRTTRAALDAL
;
A
#
# COMPACT_ATOMS: atom_id res chain seq x y z
N LEU A 1 4.54 -2.68 -5.48
CA LEU A 1 4.45 -2.10 -4.13
C LEU A 1 3.10 -1.45 -3.97
N LEU A 2 2.40 -1.68 -2.86
CA LEU A 2 1.14 -0.99 -2.55
C LEU A 2 1.31 -0.21 -1.24
N GLY A 3 1.14 1.11 -1.32
CA GLY A 3 1.18 1.97 -0.15
C GLY A 3 -0.21 2.20 0.43
N ILE A 4 -0.34 2.10 1.75
CA ILE A 4 -1.57 2.44 2.47
C ILE A 4 -1.57 3.95 2.77
N PRO A 5 -2.61 4.71 2.36
CA PRO A 5 -2.69 6.13 2.67
C PRO A 5 -2.73 6.40 4.18
N SER A 6 -2.10 7.45 4.70
CA SER A 6 -1.33 8.51 4.01
C SER A 6 0.18 8.27 4.04
N GLY A 7 0.71 7.53 5.02
CA GLY A 7 2.16 7.38 5.24
C GLY A 7 2.81 6.29 4.39
N GLY A 8 2.07 5.22 4.07
CA GLY A 8 2.57 4.11 3.26
C GLY A 8 2.83 4.48 1.79
N VAL A 9 2.06 5.41 1.22
CA VAL A 9 2.20 5.84 -0.19
C VAL A 9 3.54 6.54 -0.46
N PRO A 10 3.95 7.58 0.30
CA PRO A 10 5.28 8.16 0.17
C PRO A 10 6.39 7.14 0.39
N LEU A 11 6.23 6.21 1.34
CA LEU A 11 7.21 5.16 1.62
C LEU A 11 7.36 4.21 0.43
N ALA A 12 6.25 3.79 -0.19
CA ALA A 12 6.26 2.93 -1.38
C ALA A 12 6.99 3.59 -2.56
N ARG A 13 6.77 4.88 -2.79
CA ARG A 13 7.47 5.65 -3.83
C ARG A 13 8.97 5.75 -3.56
N ARG A 14 9.36 6.05 -2.32
CA ARG A 14 10.78 6.11 -1.92
C ARG A 14 11.47 4.76 -2.07
N LEU A 15 10.80 3.67 -1.68
CA LEU A 15 11.34 2.32 -1.85
C LEU A 15 11.50 1.96 -3.33
N ALA A 16 10.53 2.26 -4.18
CA ALA A 16 10.65 2.03 -5.62
C ALA A 16 11.85 2.78 -6.22
N SER A 17 12.02 4.06 -5.86
CA SER A 17 13.17 4.85 -6.30
C SER A 17 14.51 4.27 -5.80
N ALA A 18 14.58 3.86 -4.52
CA ALA A 18 15.78 3.24 -3.97
C ALA A 18 16.12 1.91 -4.67
N LEU A 19 15.11 1.10 -4.98
CA LEU A 19 15.28 -0.15 -5.73
C LEU A 19 15.75 0.11 -7.16
N ALA A 20 15.22 1.13 -7.84
CA ALA A 20 15.68 1.50 -9.17
C ALA A 20 17.19 1.85 -9.17
N THR A 21 17.64 2.61 -8.18
CA THR A 21 19.07 2.94 -8.01
C THR A 21 19.92 1.71 -7.67
N ALA A 22 19.46 0.86 -6.76
CA ALA A 22 20.25 -0.28 -6.27
C ALA A 22 20.43 -1.40 -7.29
N VAL A 23 19.46 -1.57 -8.20
CA VAL A 23 19.39 -2.73 -9.10
C VAL A 23 19.80 -2.37 -10.55
N GLY A 24 20.05 -1.08 -10.83
CA GLY A 24 20.45 -0.58 -12.13
C GLY A 24 19.26 -0.26 -13.05
N ALA A 25 19.44 0.74 -13.93
CA ALA A 25 18.39 1.29 -14.80
C ALA A 25 17.88 0.32 -15.88
N ASP A 26 18.57 -0.80 -16.11
CA ASP A 26 18.19 -1.82 -17.09
C ASP A 26 17.03 -2.71 -16.61
N ARG A 27 16.61 -2.58 -15.34
CA ARG A 27 15.48 -3.33 -14.80
C ARG A 27 14.18 -2.56 -14.92
N ARG A 28 13.11 -3.31 -15.21
CA ARG A 28 11.74 -2.79 -15.29
C ARG A 28 11.37 -2.06 -13.99
N GLU A 29 10.82 -0.86 -14.15
CA GLU A 29 10.39 -0.02 -13.03
C GLU A 29 9.41 -0.77 -12.12
N VAL A 30 9.63 -0.69 -10.81
CA VAL A 30 8.80 -1.38 -9.82
C VAL A 30 7.43 -0.68 -9.76
N PRO A 31 6.32 -1.36 -10.11
CA PRO A 31 5.00 -0.70 -10.11
C PRO A 31 4.59 -0.29 -8.69
N VAL A 32 4.14 0.96 -8.54
CA VAL A 32 3.67 1.52 -7.27
C VAL A 32 2.19 1.85 -7.37
N GLY A 33 1.41 1.33 -6.43
CA GLY A 33 -0.02 1.57 -6.30
C GLY A 33 -0.41 2.05 -4.92
N THR A 34 -1.71 2.23 -4.72
CA THR A 34 -2.33 2.62 -3.45
C THR A 34 -3.37 1.58 -3.05
N LEU A 35 -3.47 1.29 -1.76
CA LEU A 35 -4.51 0.44 -1.19
C LEU A 35 -5.20 1.20 -0.06
N ASP A 36 -6.42 1.67 -0.29
CA ASP A 36 -7.25 2.25 0.75
C ASP A 36 -7.94 1.15 1.55
N ILE A 37 -7.73 1.16 2.86
CA ILE A 37 -8.27 0.16 3.79
C ILE A 37 -9.39 0.72 4.65
N THR A 38 -9.84 1.96 4.40
CA THR A 38 -10.70 2.72 5.32
C THR A 38 -11.97 1.95 5.67
N MET A 39 -12.59 1.31 4.68
CA MET A 39 -13.83 0.55 4.82
C MET A 39 -13.64 -0.88 5.36
N TYR A 40 -12.40 -1.34 5.49
CA TYR A 40 -12.04 -2.70 5.92
C TYR A 40 -11.53 -2.75 7.36
N ARG A 41 -11.45 -1.60 8.03
CA ARG A 41 -11.01 -1.53 9.42
C ARG A 41 -12.10 -2.01 10.38
N ASP A 42 -11.69 -2.79 11.38
CA ASP A 42 -12.54 -3.30 12.46
C ASP A 42 -12.99 -2.22 13.45
N ASP A 43 -12.28 -1.10 13.49
CA ASP A 43 -12.55 0.06 14.35
C ASP A 43 -13.31 1.20 13.64
N LEU A 44 -13.95 0.90 12.50
CA LEU A 44 -14.80 1.86 11.80
C LEU A 44 -15.85 2.47 12.74
N GLY A 45 -15.91 3.80 12.79
CA GLY A 45 -16.82 4.55 13.68
C GLY A 45 -16.32 4.75 15.12
N ARG A 46 -15.21 4.14 15.54
CA ARG A 46 -14.57 4.41 16.86
C ARG A 46 -13.61 5.60 16.82
N HIS A 47 -13.18 5.97 15.62
CA HIS A 47 -12.34 7.12 15.34
C HIS A 47 -12.98 7.99 14.26
N PRO A 48 -12.57 9.27 14.12
CA PRO A 48 -13.00 10.10 13.00
C PRO A 48 -12.77 9.34 11.68
N ILE A 49 -13.84 9.22 10.90
CA ILE A 49 -13.80 8.52 9.62
C ILE A 49 -12.84 9.28 8.71
N ARG A 50 -11.79 8.60 8.24
CA ARG A 50 -10.96 9.12 7.16
C ARG A 50 -11.79 9.09 5.87
N VAL A 51 -11.65 10.11 5.03
CA VAL A 51 -12.29 10.09 3.71
C VAL A 51 -11.61 8.99 2.88
N PRO A 52 -12.35 7.96 2.42
CA PRO A 52 -11.78 6.90 1.59
C PRO A 52 -11.05 7.49 0.38
N GLN A 53 -9.86 6.98 0.09
CA GLN A 53 -9.07 7.35 -1.06
C GLN A 53 -9.20 6.28 -2.16
N PRO A 54 -8.94 6.61 -3.43
CA PRO A 54 -8.91 5.61 -4.48
C PRO A 54 -7.80 4.56 -4.25
N THR A 55 -8.17 3.29 -4.36
CA THR A 55 -7.23 2.18 -4.55
C THR A 55 -6.79 2.16 -6.00
N LEU A 56 -5.48 2.14 -6.24
CA LEU A 56 -4.87 2.10 -7.56
C LEU A 56 -3.97 0.86 -7.66
N ILE A 57 -4.38 -0.09 -8.49
CA ILE A 57 -3.61 -1.30 -8.78
C ILE A 57 -2.91 -1.14 -10.13
N PRO A 58 -1.56 -1.06 -10.18
CA PRO A 58 -0.84 -0.90 -11.43
C PRO A 58 -1.05 -2.08 -12.38
N GLY A 59 -1.64 -1.81 -13.54
CA GLY A 59 -1.97 -2.83 -14.54
C GLY A 59 -3.23 -3.64 -14.22
N GLY A 60 -4.07 -3.20 -13.27
CA GLY A 60 -5.44 -3.69 -13.06
C GLY A 60 -5.59 -5.04 -12.36
N THR A 61 -4.52 -5.81 -12.14
CA THR A 61 -4.57 -7.11 -11.44
C THR A 61 -3.33 -7.35 -10.59
N LEU A 62 -3.52 -8.08 -9.49
CA LEU A 62 -2.48 -8.57 -8.59
C LEU A 62 -2.25 -10.09 -8.72
N GLU A 63 -3.02 -10.79 -9.56
CA GLU A 63 -2.92 -12.23 -9.73
C GLU A 63 -1.50 -12.65 -10.17
N GLY A 64 -0.95 -13.66 -9.47
CA GLY A 64 0.40 -14.17 -9.72
C GLY A 64 1.53 -13.19 -9.38
N ARG A 65 1.26 -12.08 -8.67
CA ARG A 65 2.27 -11.08 -8.30
C ARG A 65 2.63 -11.14 -6.82
N THR A 66 3.91 -10.94 -6.53
CA THR A 66 4.37 -10.65 -5.17
C THR A 66 3.99 -9.22 -4.79
N VAL A 67 3.14 -9.07 -3.78
CA VAL A 67 2.72 -7.78 -3.24
C VAL A 67 3.49 -7.47 -1.97
N ILE A 68 4.07 -6.27 -1.91
CA ILE A 68 4.66 -5.71 -0.69
C ILE A 68 3.78 -4.54 -0.26
N LEU A 69 3.18 -4.68 0.92
CA LEU A 69 2.37 -3.66 1.58
C LEU A 69 3.27 -2.74 2.40
N LEU A 70 3.04 -1.43 2.29
CA LEU A 70 3.76 -0.42 3.05
C LEU A 70 2.75 0.44 3.81
N ASP A 71 2.96 0.58 5.12
CA ASP A 71 2.16 1.42 6.01
C ASP A 71 3.05 2.26 6.94
N ASP A 72 2.47 3.27 7.58
CA ASP A 72 3.07 3.90 8.75
C ASP A 72 3.04 2.94 9.96
N PRO A 73 4.06 2.98 10.85
CA PRO A 73 4.13 2.01 11.94
C PRO A 73 3.01 2.22 12.94
N ARG A 74 2.07 1.27 12.99
CA ARG A 74 1.09 1.12 14.07
C ARG A 74 1.13 -0.30 14.63
N TYR A 75 1.36 -0.38 15.92
CA TYR A 75 1.86 -1.58 16.60
C TYR A 75 0.82 -2.68 16.87
N SER A 76 -0.42 -2.57 16.36
CA SER A 76 -1.52 -3.50 16.67
C SER A 76 -1.79 -4.57 15.62
N GLY A 77 -1.16 -4.50 14.44
CA GLY A 77 -1.44 -5.41 13.32
C GLY A 77 -2.79 -5.23 12.63
N ARG A 78 -3.67 -4.34 13.14
CA ARG A 78 -5.00 -4.10 12.57
C ARG A 78 -4.96 -3.55 11.14
N THR A 79 -3.98 -2.71 10.82
CA THR A 79 -3.79 -2.24 9.44
C THR A 79 -3.52 -3.43 8.51
N THR A 80 -2.60 -4.32 8.88
CA THR A 80 -2.26 -5.47 8.03
C THR A 80 -3.47 -6.35 7.78
N ARG A 81 -4.28 -6.61 8.83
CA ARG A 81 -5.53 -7.38 8.67
C ARG A 81 -6.50 -6.70 7.70
N ALA A 82 -6.80 -5.42 7.90
CA ALA A 82 -7.70 -4.66 7.02
C ALA A 82 -7.16 -4.58 5.58
N ALA A 83 -5.83 -4.54 5.40
CA ALA A 83 -5.20 -4.56 4.09
C ALA A 83 -5.34 -5.92 3.40
N LEU A 84 -5.24 -7.03 4.13
CA LEU A 84 -5.47 -8.36 3.58
C LEU A 84 -6.93 -8.57 3.22
N ASP A 85 -7.87 -8.06 4.02
CA ASP A 85 -9.30 -8.13 3.73
C ASP A 85 -9.71 -7.26 2.51
N ALA A 86 -8.91 -6.24 2.18
CA ALA A 86 -9.13 -5.35 1.04
C ALA A 86 -8.53 -5.85 -0.29
N LEU A 87 -7.76 -6.94 -0.27
CA LEU A 87 -7.07 -7.54 -1.42
C LEU A 87 -7.78 -8.79 -1.91
#